data_AF-A0A812M3N9-F1
#
_entry.id   AF-A0A812M3N9-F1
#
_cell.length_a   1.000
_cell.length_b   1.000
_cell.length_c   1.000
_cell.angle_alpha   90.00
_cell.angle_beta   90.00
_cell.angle_gamma   90.00
#
_symmetry.space_group_name_H-M   'P 1'
#
loop_
_entity.id
_entity.type
_entity.pdbx_description
1 polymer ?
#
loop_
_entity_poly.entity_id
_entity_poly.type
_entity_poly.pdbx_seq_one_letter_code
_entity_poly.pdbx_strand_id
1 'polypeptide(L)'
;SADSCHDGHAHLQKVPVEEVVSAQLKELTAHYGVTLQPLQLYRESKEDAKIVPQDWVSRLVRHGLFDFCASAMIFANSFVIAVETQWLATHTEAPMTLEVLNHFFSGFFLFELILRIMAHRWDFCCESRGR
;
A
#
# COMPACT_ATOMS: atom_id res chain seq x y z
N SER A 1 52.73 -41.57 22.74
CA SER A 1 52.09 -40.35 23.23
C SER A 1 51.25 -39.79 22.09
N ALA A 2 49.93 -40.00 22.13
CA ALA A 2 48.95 -39.11 22.80
C ALA A 2 48.70 -37.89 21.88
N ASP A 3 47.50 -37.52 21.44
CA ASP A 3 46.15 -37.82 21.90
C ASP A 3 45.15 -37.69 20.75
N SER A 4 44.09 -38.50 20.84
CA SER A 4 42.91 -38.51 19.99
C SER A 4 41.87 -37.55 20.56
N CYS A 5 41.48 -36.50 19.83
CA CYS A 5 40.39 -35.61 20.22
C CYS A 5 39.19 -35.84 19.28
N HIS A 6 38.18 -36.52 19.80
CA HIS A 6 36.91 -36.82 19.12
C HIS A 6 35.98 -35.60 19.19
N ASP A 7 35.77 -34.92 18.06
CA ASP A 7 34.73 -33.90 17.91
C ASP A 7 33.38 -34.56 17.65
N GLY A 8 32.58 -34.68 18.71
CA GLY A 8 31.18 -35.08 18.64
C GLY A 8 30.30 -33.89 18.24
N HIS A 9 30.14 -33.65 16.95
CA HIS A 9 29.15 -32.71 16.42
C HIS A 9 27.74 -33.29 16.60
N ALA A 10 27.03 -32.82 17.64
CA ALA A 10 25.61 -33.11 17.84
C ALA A 10 24.78 -32.48 16.71
N HIS A 11 24.19 -33.34 15.89
CA HIS A 11 23.32 -33.00 14.77
C HIS A 11 21.95 -32.53 15.32
N LEU A 12 21.82 -31.23 15.59
CA LEU A 12 20.57 -30.59 16.00
C LEU A 12 19.59 -30.58 14.81
N GLN A 13 18.79 -31.65 14.73
CA GLN A 13 17.73 -31.81 13.76
C GLN A 13 16.66 -30.74 14.03
N LYS A 14 16.63 -29.69 13.19
CA LYS A 14 15.62 -28.62 13.22
C LYS A 14 14.26 -29.25 12.89
N VAL A 15 13.52 -29.62 13.92
CA VAL A 15 12.12 -30.00 13.75
C VAL A 15 11.36 -28.75 13.31
N PRO A 16 10.66 -28.78 12.16
CA PRO A 16 9.92 -27.63 11.67
C PRO A 16 8.83 -27.28 12.68
N VAL A 17 8.89 -26.03 13.17
CA VAL A 17 8.01 -25.51 14.23
C VAL A 17 6.52 -25.70 13.89
N GLU A 18 6.17 -25.69 12.61
CA GLU A 18 4.79 -25.92 12.15
C GLU A 18 4.25 -27.31 12.49
N GLU A 19 5.10 -28.33 12.54
CA GLU A 19 4.67 -29.71 12.82
C GLU A 19 4.30 -29.87 14.30
N VAL A 20 5.09 -29.27 15.20
CA VAL A 20 4.84 -29.26 16.65
C VAL A 20 3.56 -28.49 17.00
N VAL A 21 3.34 -27.34 16.34
CA VAL A 21 2.13 -26.53 16.54
C VAL A 21 0.89 -27.29 16.06
N SER A 22 0.98 -27.99 14.93
CA SER A 22 -0.16 -28.75 14.39
C SER A 22 -0.57 -29.94 15.29
N ALA A 23 0.37 -30.59 15.96
CA ALA A 23 0.12 -31.71 16.86
C ALA A 23 -0.55 -31.25 18.17
N GLN A 24 -0.03 -30.19 18.78
CA GLN A 24 -0.60 -29.56 19.98
C GLN A 24 -2.03 -29.06 19.74
N LEU A 25 -2.29 -28.49 18.56
CA LEU A 25 -3.62 -27.97 18.20
C LEU A 25 -4.66 -29.08 18.06
N LYS A 26 -4.26 -30.24 17.51
CA LYS A 26 -5.16 -31.42 17.40
C LYS A 26 -5.52 -31.98 18.76
N GLU A 27 -4.56 -32.03 19.69
CA GLU A 27 -4.78 -32.54 21.05
C GLU A 27 -5.73 -31.63 21.85
N LEU A 28 -5.53 -30.32 21.76
CA LEU A 28 -6.43 -29.32 22.36
C LEU A 28 -7.84 -29.36 21.76
N THR A 29 -7.96 -29.60 20.44
CA THR A 29 -9.27 -29.71 19.79
C THR A 29 -10.03 -30.96 20.24
N ALA A 30 -9.34 -32.08 20.45
CA ALA A 30 -9.92 -33.31 20.95
C ALA A 30 -10.37 -33.20 22.42
N HIS A 31 -9.62 -32.48 23.25
CA HIS A 31 -9.88 -32.40 24.68
C HIS A 31 -10.99 -31.40 25.06
N TYR A 32 -11.18 -30.33 24.28
CA TYR A 32 -12.13 -29.26 24.61
C TYR A 32 -13.41 -29.26 23.78
N GLY A 33 -13.55 -30.15 22.78
CA GLY A 33 -14.77 -30.27 21.97
C GLY A 33 -15.11 -29.00 21.16
N VAL A 34 -14.12 -28.13 20.93
CA VAL A 34 -14.31 -26.85 20.24
C VAL A 34 -14.26 -27.11 18.73
N THR A 35 -15.40 -27.07 18.06
CA THR A 35 -15.48 -27.04 16.59
C THR A 35 -14.87 -25.74 16.06
N LEU A 36 -13.68 -25.84 15.47
CA LEU A 36 -12.92 -24.76 14.80
C LEU A 36 -13.58 -24.28 13.48
N GLN A 37 -14.90 -24.07 13.44
CA GLN A 37 -15.57 -23.43 12.31
C GLN A 37 -15.16 -21.96 12.06
N PRO A 38 -14.76 -21.13 13.06
CA PRO A 38 -14.37 -19.75 12.78
C PRO A 38 -13.10 -19.65 11.92
N LEU A 39 -12.21 -20.64 12.00
CA LEU A 39 -10.93 -20.62 11.30
C LEU A 39 -11.03 -21.00 9.81
N GLN A 40 -12.05 -21.79 9.42
CA GLN A 40 -12.29 -22.11 8.01
C GLN A 40 -12.99 -20.95 7.27
N LEU A 41 -13.90 -20.24 7.95
CA LEU A 41 -14.54 -19.04 7.39
C LEU A 41 -13.51 -17.91 7.14
N TYR A 42 -12.46 -17.84 7.95
CA TYR A 42 -11.34 -16.92 7.75
C TYR A 42 -10.42 -17.33 6.58
N ARG A 43 -10.32 -18.64 6.29
CA ARG A 43 -9.52 -19.16 5.15
C ARG A 43 -10.21 -18.88 3.81
N GLU A 44 -11.54 -18.99 3.71
CA GLU A 44 -12.26 -18.69 2.46
C GLU A 44 -12.36 -17.19 2.16
N SER A 45 -12.49 -16.32 3.18
CA SER A 45 -12.61 -14.88 2.94
C SER A 45 -11.32 -14.21 2.42
N LYS A 46 -10.17 -14.92 2.41
CA LYS A 46 -8.89 -14.41 1.92
C LYS A 46 -8.68 -14.58 0.41
N GLU A 47 -9.48 -15.40 -0.27
CA GLU A 47 -9.25 -15.72 -1.69
C GLU A 47 -9.96 -14.74 -2.65
N ASP A 48 -10.96 -13.99 -2.18
CA ASP A 48 -11.71 -13.03 -3.02
C ASP A 48 -11.13 -11.60 -3.03
N ALA A 49 -10.05 -11.34 -2.29
CA ALA A 49 -9.40 -10.02 -2.23
C ALA A 49 -8.18 -9.90 -3.17
N LYS A 50 -8.01 -10.84 -4.11
CA LYS A 50 -7.03 -10.73 -5.19
C LYS A 50 -7.75 -10.43 -6.49
N ILE A 51 -7.64 -9.17 -6.92
CA ILE A 51 -7.29 -8.69 -8.26
C ILE A 51 -7.83 -7.25 -8.33
N VAL A 52 -7.04 -6.32 -7.80
CA VAL A 52 -6.83 -5.06 -8.50
C VAL A 52 -5.38 -5.13 -8.98
N PRO A 53 -5.07 -4.89 -10.26
CA PRO A 53 -3.71 -4.93 -10.77
C PRO A 53 -2.89 -3.75 -10.19
N GLN A 54 -2.48 -3.89 -8.94
CA GLN A 54 -1.84 -2.86 -8.11
C GLN A 54 -0.42 -2.54 -8.60
N ASP A 55 0.20 -3.44 -9.37
CA ASP A 55 1.55 -3.26 -9.89
C ASP A 55 1.66 -2.10 -10.89
N TRP A 56 0.62 -1.83 -11.68
CA TRP A 56 0.72 -0.83 -12.74
C TRP A 56 0.56 0.59 -12.21
N VAL A 57 -0.45 0.81 -11.35
CA VAL A 57 -0.71 2.12 -10.74
C VAL A 57 0.42 2.51 -9.80
N SER A 58 0.91 1.56 -8.98
CA SER A 58 2.03 1.82 -8.09
C SER A 58 3.31 2.15 -8.86
N ARG A 59 3.60 1.45 -9.97
CA ARG A 59 4.74 1.76 -10.84
C ARG A 59 4.60 3.10 -11.55
N LEU A 60 3.38 3.48 -11.94
CA LEU A 60 3.10 4.76 -12.58
C LEU A 60 3.32 5.93 -11.62
N VAL A 61 2.77 5.85 -10.41
CA VAL A 61 2.89 6.91 -9.40
C VAL A 61 4.32 7.05 -8.88
N ARG A 62 5.08 5.94 -8.81
CA ARG A 62 6.50 5.94 -8.43
C ARG A 62 7.46 6.38 -9.55
N HIS A 63 6.95 6.64 -10.75
CA HIS A 63 7.80 7.02 -11.87
C HIS A 63 8.27 8.47 -11.70
N GLY A 64 9.57 8.74 -11.84
CA GLY A 64 10.11 10.09 -11.66
C GLY A 64 9.52 11.14 -12.62
N LEU A 65 9.03 10.73 -13.80
CA LEU A 65 8.29 11.62 -14.71
C LEU A 65 6.95 12.07 -14.13
N PHE A 66 6.30 11.23 -13.32
CA PHE A 66 5.03 11.59 -12.68
C PHE A 66 5.25 12.69 -11.63
N ASP A 67 6.28 12.55 -10.79
CA ASP A 67 6.67 13.59 -9.83
C ASP A 67 7.15 14.88 -10.53
N PHE A 68 7.89 14.75 -11.64
CA PHE A 68 8.28 15.90 -12.44
C PHE A 68 7.07 16.61 -13.06
N CYS A 69 6.10 15.85 -13.60
CA CYS A 69 4.87 16.42 -14.16
C CYS A 69 4.04 17.12 -13.07
N ALA A 70 3.86 16.48 -11.91
CA ALA A 70 3.15 17.06 -10.78
C ALA A 70 3.79 18.37 -10.30
N SER A 71 5.12 18.40 -10.16
CA SER A 71 5.83 19.63 -9.79
C SER A 71 5.72 20.72 -10.86
N ALA A 72 5.84 20.38 -12.15
CA ALA A 72 5.62 21.32 -13.24
C ALA A 72 4.20 21.92 -13.24
N MET A 73 3.18 21.10 -12.95
CA MET A 73 1.80 21.55 -12.81
C MET A 73 1.60 22.48 -11.61
N ILE A 74 2.33 22.30 -10.51
CA ILE A 74 2.32 23.23 -9.37
C ILE A 74 2.87 24.58 -9.80
N PHE A 75 4.03 24.61 -10.46
CA PHE A 75 4.61 25.86 -10.96
C PHE A 75 3.69 26.57 -11.96
N ALA A 76 3.11 25.83 -12.90
CA ALA A 76 2.16 26.38 -13.88
C ALA A 76 0.91 26.96 -13.19
N ASN A 77 0.33 26.24 -12.23
CA ASN A 77 -0.81 26.72 -11.46
C ASN A 77 -0.47 28.00 -10.67
N SER A 78 0.69 28.05 -10.00
CA SER A 78 1.15 29.25 -9.30
C SER A 78 1.32 30.45 -10.24
N PHE A 79 1.81 30.22 -11.45
CA PHE A 79 1.92 31.28 -12.47
C PHE A 79 0.54 31.79 -12.90
N VAL A 80 -0.43 30.90 -13.11
CA VAL A 80 -1.81 31.27 -13.45
C VAL A 80 -2.45 32.10 -12.34
N ILE A 81 -2.30 31.71 -11.08
CA ILE A 81 -2.80 32.49 -9.93
C ILE A 81 -2.13 33.87 -9.88
N ALA A 82 -0.83 33.96 -10.15
CA ALA A 82 -0.13 35.25 -10.16
C ALA A 82 -0.65 36.18 -11.27
N VAL A 83 -0.89 35.64 -12.47
CA VAL A 83 -1.49 36.39 -13.59
C VAL A 83 -2.92 36.80 -13.27
N GLU A 84 -3.72 35.90 -12.70
CA GLU A 84 -5.09 36.18 -12.26
C GLU A 84 -5.12 37.32 -11.23
N THR A 85 -4.24 37.27 -10.23
CA THR A 85 -4.15 38.31 -9.19
C THR A 85 -3.83 39.68 -9.80
N GLN A 86 -2.89 39.72 -10.75
CA GLN A 86 -2.54 40.96 -11.46
C GLN A 86 -3.68 41.45 -12.35
N TRP A 87 -4.43 40.53 -12.97
CA TRP A 87 -5.58 40.88 -13.80
C TRP A 87 -6.71 41.48 -12.97
N LEU A 88 -7.06 40.85 -11.84
CA LEU A 88 -8.11 41.34 -10.94
C LEU A 88 -7.77 42.70 -10.29
N ALA A 89 -6.49 43.06 -10.23
CA ALA A 89 -6.08 44.40 -9.79
C ALA A 89 -6.47 45.50 -10.80
N THR A 90 -6.69 45.14 -12.06
CA THR A 90 -7.03 46.08 -13.15
C THR A 90 -8.44 45.90 -13.69
N HIS A 91 -9.08 44.76 -13.44
CA HIS A 91 -10.41 44.39 -13.94
C HIS A 91 -11.24 43.77 -12.82
N THR A 92 -12.55 44.02 -12.82
CA THR A 92 -13.46 43.50 -11.79
C THR A 92 -13.76 41.99 -11.93
N GLU A 93 -13.52 41.42 -13.11
CA GLU A 93 -13.86 40.02 -13.42
C GLU A 93 -12.66 39.27 -14.02
N ALA A 94 -12.55 37.99 -13.66
CA ALA A 94 -11.57 37.09 -14.23
C ALA A 94 -11.98 36.69 -15.66
N PRO A 95 -11.04 36.61 -16.61
CA PRO A 95 -11.32 36.06 -17.92
C PRO A 95 -11.65 34.56 -17.78
N MET A 96 -12.66 34.11 -18.52
CA MET A 96 -13.13 32.72 -18.53
C MET A 96 -12.00 31.69 -18.74
N THR A 97 -10.93 32.07 -19.47
CA THR A 97 -9.75 31.23 -19.68
C THR A 97 -8.98 30.91 -18.39
N LEU A 98 -8.84 31.88 -17.48
CA LEU A 98 -8.15 31.66 -16.20
C LEU A 98 -8.99 30.77 -15.28
N GLU A 99 -10.31 30.96 -15.29
CA GLU A 99 -11.24 30.13 -14.52
C GLU A 99 -11.22 28.66 -14.98
N VAL A 100 -11.21 28.41 -16.30
CA VAL A 100 -11.09 27.06 -16.87
C VAL A 100 -9.74 26.44 -16.50
N LEU A 101 -8.64 27.20 -16.57
CA LEU A 101 -7.31 26.72 -16.17
C LEU A 101 -7.27 26.34 -14.69
N ASN A 102 -7.90 27.13 -13.82
CA ASN A 102 -7.94 26.85 -12.39
C ASN A 102 -8.69 25.52 -12.10
N HIS A 103 -9.84 25.32 -12.75
CA HIS A 103 -10.57 24.05 -12.66
C HIS A 103 -9.76 22.87 -13.22
N PHE A 104 -9.02 23.08 -14.30
CA PHE A 104 -8.15 22.06 -14.88
C PHE A 104 -7.03 21.65 -13.92
N PHE A 105 -6.30 22.61 -13.33
CA PHE A 105 -5.26 22.29 -12.34
C PHE A 105 -5.83 21.59 -11.11
N SER A 106 -6.97 22.07 -10.60
CA SER A 106 -7.65 21.45 -9.47
C SER A 106 -8.06 20.00 -9.76
N GLY A 107 -8.65 19.73 -10.94
CA GLY A 107 -9.00 18.39 -11.38
C GLY A 107 -7.78 17.48 -11.54
N PHE A 108 -6.69 18.01 -12.09
CA PHE A 108 -5.42 17.28 -12.22
C PHE A 108 -4.84 16.90 -10.86
N PHE A 109 -4.79 17.83 -9.90
CA PHE A 109 -4.29 17.52 -8.54
C PHE A 109 -5.20 16.56 -7.80
N LEU A 110 -6.52 16.65 -7.97
CA LEU A 110 -7.44 15.70 -7.38
C LEU A 110 -7.19 14.28 -7.94
N PHE A 111 -7.03 14.17 -9.26
CA PHE A 111 -6.71 12.90 -9.90
C PHE A 111 -5.37 12.34 -9.43
N GLU A 112 -4.34 13.18 -9.37
CA GLU A 112 -3.01 12.85 -8.86
C GLU A 112 -3.07 12.33 -7.41
N LEU A 113 -3.84 13.01 -6.56
CA LEU A 113 -4.05 12.65 -5.17
C LEU A 113 -4.77 11.31 -5.04
N ILE A 114 -5.81 11.06 -5.85
CA ILE A 114 -6.52 9.77 -5.88
C ILE A 114 -5.56 8.64 -6.27
N LEU A 115 -4.73 8.84 -7.30
CA LEU A 115 -3.73 7.84 -7.71
C LEU A 115 -2.72 7.56 -6.58
N ARG A 116 -2.23 8.59 -5.88
CA ARG A 116 -1.33 8.40 -4.73
C ARG A 116 -2.01 7.65 -3.58
N ILE A 117 -3.26 7.99 -3.27
CA ILE A 117 -4.05 7.31 -2.24
C ILE A 117 -4.27 5.84 -2.62
N MET A 118 -4.61 5.55 -3.87
CA MET A 118 -4.75 4.18 -4.35
C MET A 118 -3.42 3.42 -4.35
N ALA A 119 -2.29 4.08 -4.60
CA ALA A 119 -0.99 3.43 -4.51
C ALA A 119 -0.58 3.12 -3.06
N HIS A 120 -0.86 4.01 -2.10
CA HIS A 120 -0.32 3.93 -0.72
C HIS A 120 -1.30 3.39 0.32
N ARG A 121 -2.61 3.59 0.17
CA ARG A 121 -3.60 3.17 1.19
C ARG A 121 -4.07 1.74 1.05
N TRP A 122 -3.80 1.07 -0.07
CA TRP A 122 -4.00 -0.37 -0.18
C TRP A 122 -3.10 -1.13 0.81
N ASP A 123 -1.85 -0.69 1.00
CA ASP A 123 -0.94 -1.30 1.97
C ASP A 123 -1.48 -1.17 3.41
N PHE A 124 -2.08 -0.04 3.77
CA PHE A 124 -2.63 0.21 5.12
C PHE A 124 -3.95 -0.54 5.38
N CYS A 125 -4.83 -0.66 4.38
CA CYS A 125 -6.05 -1.47 4.49
C CYS A 125 -5.74 -2.96 4.60
N CYS A 126 -4.66 -3.42 3.97
CA CYS A 126 -4.18 -4.80 4.12
C CYS A 126 -3.53 -5.05 5.49
N GLU A 127 -2.80 -4.07 6.04
CA GLU A 127 -2.17 -4.18 7.38
C GLU A 127 -3.20 -4.14 8.54
N SER A 128 -4.26 -3.33 8.42
CA SER A 128 -5.24 -3.13 9.50
C SER A 128 -6.22 -4.30 9.70
N ARG A 129 -6.12 -5.39 8.93
CA ARG A 129 -6.98 -6.59 9.06
C ARG A 129 -6.31 -7.72 9.86
N GLY A 130 -5.17 -7.43 10.49
CA GLY A 130 -4.34 -8.38 11.25
C GLY A 130 -4.27 -8.16 12.76
N ARG A 131 -5.15 -7.36 13.38
CA ARG A 131 -5.29 -7.30 14.84
C ARG A 131 -6.72 -7.54 15.26
#